data_AF-A0A936LBX9-F1
#
_entry.id   AF-A0A936LBX9-F1
#
_cell.length_a   1.000
_cell.length_b   1.000
_cell.length_c   1.000
_cell.angle_alpha   90.00
_cell.angle_beta   90.00
_cell.angle_gamma   90.00
#
_symmetry.space_group_name_H-M   'P 1'
#
loop_
_entity.id
_entity.type
_entity.pdbx_description
1 polymer ?
#
loop_
_entity_poly.entity_id
_entity_poly.type
_entity_poly.pdbx_seq_one_letter_code
_entity_poly.pdbx_strand_id
1 'polypeptide(L)'
;MMTLGELIEILQKADQSRVVPIRFHRPHSYRGYYSCVAFELKDNITVEEMLESAKSALGATFVGYKGGEYKMDNSTDVYLAEYGRLGKKLDRSYSVTCLGTLERR
;
A
#
# COMPACT_ATOMS: atom_id res chain seq x y z
N MET A 1 -11.33 -6.19 2.06
CA MET A 1 -10.61 -5.19 1.25
C MET A 1 -9.91 -4.24 2.21
N MET A 2 -8.80 -3.62 1.80
CA MET A 2 -8.02 -2.70 2.63
C MET A 2 -7.87 -1.36 1.90
N THR A 3 -8.13 -0.26 2.61
CA THR A 3 -7.90 1.10 2.10
C THR A 3 -6.53 1.65 2.47
N LEU A 4 -6.13 2.75 1.84
CA LEU A 4 -4.87 3.43 2.12
C LEU A 4 -4.82 3.95 3.56
N GLY A 5 -5.94 4.48 4.08
CA GLY A 5 -6.04 4.91 5.47
C GLY A 5 -5.87 3.75 6.45
N GLU A 6 -6.57 2.64 6.22
CA GLU A 6 -6.45 1.43 7.06
C GLU A 6 -5.02 0.88 7.05
N LEU A 7 -4.37 0.85 5.87
CA LEU A 7 -2.98 0.41 5.72
C LEU A 7 -2.02 1.28 6.54
N ILE A 8 -2.17 2.61 6.46
CA ILE A 8 -1.35 3.57 7.21
C ILE A 8 -1.52 3.33 8.72
N GLU A 9 -2.75 3.18 9.20
CA GLU A 9 -3.01 2.93 10.63
C GLU A 9 -2.37 1.63 11.13
N ILE A 10 -2.42 0.58 10.31
CA ILE A 10 -1.83 -0.72 10.63
C ILE A 10 -0.30 -0.60 10.71
N LEU A 11 0.33 0.04 9.72
CA LEU A 11 1.78 0.23 9.67
C LEU A 11 2.27 1.14 10.81
N GLN A 12 1.51 2.17 11.18
CA GLN A 12 1.83 3.05 12.32
C GLN A 12 1.89 2.32 13.67
N LYS A 13 1.06 1.28 13.84
CA LYS A 13 0.99 0.50 15.09
C LYS A 13 2.04 -0.62 15.16
N ALA A 14 2.67 -0.95 14.04
CA ALA A 14 3.68 -1.97 13.97
C ALA A 14 5.06 -1.46 14.43
N ASP A 15 5.96 -2.40 14.75
CA ASP A 15 7.36 -2.07 15.02
C ASP A 15 8.01 -1.52 13.74
N GLN A 16 8.40 -0.25 13.78
CA GLN A 16 8.94 0.49 12.64
C GLN A 16 10.26 -0.08 12.13
N SER A 17 11.06 -0.70 13.02
CA SER A 17 12.36 -1.31 12.68
C SER A 17 12.22 -2.70 12.06
N ARG A 18 11.02 -3.29 12.12
CA ARG A 18 10.78 -4.66 11.68
C ARG A 18 10.86 -4.77 10.17
N VAL A 19 11.48 -5.86 9.74
CA VAL A 19 11.46 -6.31 8.35
C VAL A 19 10.41 -7.41 8.21
N VAL A 20 9.41 -7.20 7.35
CA VAL A 20 8.26 -8.11 7.17
C VAL A 20 8.39 -8.96 5.89
N PRO A 21 7.66 -10.08 5.76
CA PRO A 21 7.78 -10.98 4.60
C PRO A 21 7.25 -10.38 3.29
N ILE A 22 6.21 -9.54 3.35
CA ILE A 22 5.67 -8.84 2.19
C ILE A 22 5.93 -7.35 2.39
N ARG A 23 6.61 -6.75 1.44
CA ARG A 23 7.13 -5.39 1.55
C ARG A 23 6.88 -4.69 0.25
N PHE A 24 6.60 -3.40 0.31
CA PHE A 24 6.23 -2.65 -0.89
C PHE A 24 6.67 -1.19 -0.81
N HIS A 25 6.79 -0.55 -1.97
CA HIS A 25 7.13 0.85 -2.11
C HIS A 25 6.55 1.44 -3.41
N ARG A 26 6.98 2.65 -3.78
CA ARG A 26 6.73 3.29 -5.08
C ARG A 26 5.24 3.34 -5.44
N PRO A 27 4.45 4.17 -4.74
CA PRO A 27 3.04 4.32 -5.08
C PRO A 27 2.84 4.84 -6.50
N HIS A 28 1.85 4.28 -7.19
CA HIS A 28 1.41 4.75 -8.50
C HIS A 28 -0.08 4.48 -8.72
N SER A 29 -0.67 5.13 -9.74
CA SER A 29 -2.04 4.82 -10.17
C SER A 29 -2.13 3.36 -10.62
N TYR A 30 -3.11 2.63 -10.10
CA TYR A 30 -3.28 1.22 -10.43
C TYR A 30 -3.82 1.05 -11.85
N ARG A 31 -3.20 0.17 -12.66
CA ARG A 31 -3.57 -0.01 -14.07
C ARG A 31 -5.02 -0.44 -14.27
N GLY A 32 -5.54 -1.27 -13.38
CA GLY A 32 -6.91 -1.78 -13.50
C GLY A 32 -7.97 -0.72 -13.23
N TYR A 33 -7.71 0.14 -12.23
CA TYR A 33 -8.60 1.22 -11.81
C TYR A 33 -7.77 2.42 -11.40
N TYR A 34 -7.74 3.46 -12.23
CA TYR A 34 -6.80 4.57 -12.04
C TYR A 34 -7.04 5.39 -10.77
N SER A 35 -8.26 5.35 -10.23
CA SER A 35 -8.64 5.92 -8.94
C SER A 35 -8.17 5.10 -7.73
N CYS A 36 -7.47 3.99 -7.94
CA CYS A 36 -6.86 3.18 -6.88
C CYS A 36 -5.34 3.36 -6.89
N VAL A 37 -4.71 3.09 -5.75
CA VAL A 37 -3.25 3.11 -5.62
C VAL A 37 -2.69 1.69 -5.66
N ALA A 38 -1.56 1.53 -6.34
CA ALA A 38 -0.77 0.32 -6.30
C ALA A 38 0.64 0.62 -5.78
N PHE A 39 1.22 -0.37 -5.12
CA PHE A 39 2.61 -0.38 -4.69
C PHE A 39 3.32 -1.58 -5.30
N GLU A 40 4.61 -1.41 -5.53
CA GLU A 40 5.49 -2.45 -6.06
C GLU A 40 6.17 -3.21 -4.95
N LEU A 41 6.42 -4.50 -5.15
CA LEU A 41 7.13 -5.30 -4.16
C LEU A 41 8.58 -4.85 -4.07
N LYS A 42 9.09 -4.74 -2.85
CA LYS A 42 10.48 -4.37 -2.61
C LYS A 42 11.06 -5.13 -1.44
N ASP A 43 12.20 -5.77 -1.65
CA ASP A 43 12.92 -6.44 -0.57
C ASP A 43 13.78 -5.48 0.25
N ASN A 44 14.17 -5.94 1.43
CA ASN A 44 15.13 -5.27 2.33
C ASN A 44 14.72 -3.86 2.75
N ILE A 45 13.43 -3.64 2.99
CA ILE A 45 12.92 -2.41 3.60
C ILE A 45 12.22 -2.69 4.93
N THR A 46 12.18 -1.67 5.78
CA THR A 46 11.51 -1.69 7.07
C THR A 46 10.03 -1.31 6.96
N VAL A 47 9.27 -1.56 8.03
CA VAL A 47 7.91 -1.06 8.18
C VAL A 47 7.85 0.47 8.10
N GLU A 48 8.87 1.17 8.60
CA GLU A 48 8.99 2.63 8.50
C GLU A 48 8.99 3.09 7.04
N GLU A 49 9.84 2.52 6.19
CA GLU A 49 9.91 2.86 4.77
C GLU A 49 8.60 2.55 4.02
N MET A 50 7.91 1.48 4.41
CA MET A 50 6.58 1.15 3.88
C MET A 50 5.54 2.19 4.31
N LEU A 51 5.58 2.63 5.57
CA LEU A 51 4.70 3.66 6.09
C LEU A 51 4.93 5.00 5.40
N GLU A 52 6.18 5.39 5.18
CA GLU A 52 6.53 6.59 4.41
C GLU A 52 6.00 6.51 2.98
N SER A 53 6.17 5.35 2.33
CA SER A 53 5.61 5.13 1.00
C SER A 53 4.08 5.28 0.99
N ALA A 54 3.38 4.68 1.96
CA ALA A 54 1.93 4.80 2.07
C ALA A 54 1.47 6.24 2.35
N LYS A 55 2.14 6.96 3.25
CA LYS A 55 1.87 8.38 3.54
C LYS A 55 2.13 9.28 2.34
N SER A 56 3.17 8.99 1.55
CA SER A 56 3.47 9.75 0.33
C SER A 56 2.38 9.64 -0.74
N ALA A 57 1.63 8.53 -0.74
CA ALA A 57 0.48 8.37 -1.61
C ALA A 57 -0.74 9.17 -1.12
N LEU A 58 -0.91 9.35 0.19
CA LEU A 58 -2.09 9.98 0.76
C LEU A 58 -2.16 11.47 0.36
N GLY A 59 -3.22 11.85 -0.35
CA GLY A 59 -3.42 13.19 -0.86
C GLY A 59 -2.67 13.50 -2.16
N ALA A 60 -1.81 12.59 -2.62
CA ALA A 60 -1.07 12.74 -3.87
C ALA A 60 -1.95 12.48 -5.09
N THR A 61 -1.61 13.14 -6.19
CA THR A 61 -2.24 12.93 -7.50
C THR A 61 -1.30 12.14 -8.39
N PHE A 62 -1.79 11.04 -8.96
CA PHE A 62 -1.05 10.22 -9.91
C PHE A 62 -1.68 10.30 -11.30
N VAL A 63 -0.84 10.22 -12.33
CA VAL A 63 -1.28 10.16 -13.72
C VAL A 63 -1.61 8.71 -14.09
N GLY A 64 -2.82 8.49 -14.60
CA GLY A 64 -3.25 7.18 -15.09
C GLY A 64 -2.44 6.74 -16.31
N TYR A 65 -2.35 5.43 -16.55
CA TYR A 65 -1.57 4.90 -17.68
C TYR A 65 -2.04 5.43 -19.06
N LYS A 66 -3.33 5.73 -19.20
CA LYS A 66 -3.92 6.34 -20.40
C LYS A 66 -4.12 7.86 -20.29
N GLY A 67 -3.47 8.50 -19.33
CA GLY A 67 -3.69 9.90 -18.96
C GLY A 67 -4.78 10.08 -17.90
N GLY A 68 -5.02 11.33 -17.53
CA GLY A 68 -5.91 11.73 -16.43
C GLY A 68 -5.19 11.80 -15.08
N GLU A 69 -5.74 12.60 -14.18
CA GLU A 69 -5.21 12.84 -12.83
C GLU A 69 -6.13 12.23 -11.77
N TYR A 70 -5.55 11.46 -10.86
CA TYR A 70 -6.29 10.72 -9.85
C TYR A 70 -5.69 11.00 -8.47
N LYS A 71 -6.45 11.71 -7.63
CA LYS A 71 -6.07 12.02 -6.26
C LYS A 71 -6.41 10.87 -5.34
N MET A 72 -5.43 10.44 -4.55
CA MET A 72 -5.62 9.37 -3.57
C MET A 72 -5.98 9.95 -2.21
N ASP A 73 -6.85 9.26 -1.49
CA ASP A 73 -7.34 9.62 -0.16
C ASP A 73 -7.38 8.39 0.77
N ASN A 74 -7.89 8.57 1.99
CA ASN A 74 -7.96 7.49 2.97
C ASN A 74 -8.86 6.32 2.57
N SER A 75 -9.83 6.56 1.68
CA SER A 75 -10.80 5.57 1.19
C SER A 75 -10.30 4.83 -0.06
N THR A 76 -9.17 5.25 -0.62
CA THR A 76 -8.57 4.67 -1.81
C THR A 76 -8.17 3.22 -1.56
N ASP A 77 -8.64 2.30 -2.41
CA ASP A 77 -8.26 0.90 -2.37
C ASP A 77 -6.79 0.67 -2.75
N VAL A 78 -6.15 -0.29 -2.08
CA VAL A 78 -4.73 -0.60 -2.28
C VAL A 78 -4.52 -1.89 -3.06
N TYR A 79 -3.54 -1.88 -3.96
CA TYR A 79 -3.12 -3.02 -4.77
C TYR A 79 -1.61 -3.26 -4.68
N LEU A 80 -1.18 -4.50 -4.91
CA LEU A 80 0.21 -4.86 -5.17
C LEU A 80 0.35 -5.19 -6.66
N ALA A 81 1.07 -4.35 -7.39
CA ALA A 81 1.25 -4.48 -8.83
C ALA A 81 2.46 -3.66 -9.29
N GLU A 82 3.15 -4.14 -10.32
CA GLU A 82 4.11 -3.34 -11.09
C GLU A 82 3.41 -2.25 -11.89
N TYR A 83 4.09 -1.11 -12.11
CA TYR A 83 3.57 -0.03 -12.93
C TYR A 83 3.09 -0.52 -14.31
N GLY A 84 1.86 -0.15 -14.66
CA GLY A 84 1.25 -0.52 -15.94
C GLY A 84 0.75 -1.96 -16.04
N ARG A 85 0.86 -2.78 -14.98
CA ARG A 85 0.37 -4.16 -14.91
C ARG A 85 -0.83 -4.32 -13.97
N LEU A 86 -1.60 -5.39 -14.18
CA LEU A 86 -2.61 -5.83 -13.23
C LEU A 86 -1.94 -6.57 -12.07
N GLY A 87 -2.58 -6.53 -10.90
CA GLY A 87 -2.05 -7.18 -9.71
C GLY A 87 -3.12 -7.49 -8.68
N LYS A 88 -2.69 -7.79 -7.47
CA LYS A 88 -3.56 -8.30 -6.41
C LYS A 88 -4.08 -7.16 -5.55
N LYS A 89 -5.39 -7.13 -5.31
CA LYS A 89 -5.98 -6.22 -4.32
C LYS A 89 -5.53 -6.62 -2.92
N LEU A 90 -5.13 -5.64 -2.11
CA LEU A 90 -4.79 -5.87 -0.72
C LEU A 90 -6.05 -6.03 0.12
N ASP A 91 -6.01 -6.96 1.06
CA ASP A 91 -7.10 -7.21 2.00
C ASP A 91 -6.56 -7.38 3.42
N ARG A 92 -7.46 -7.51 4.40
CA ARG A 92 -7.10 -7.56 5.83
C ARG A 92 -6.28 -8.80 6.23
N SER A 93 -6.25 -9.85 5.42
CA SER A 93 -5.31 -10.97 5.63
C SER A 93 -3.85 -10.50 5.58
N TYR A 94 -3.57 -9.40 4.88
CA TYR A 94 -2.23 -8.80 4.85
C TYR A 94 -1.71 -8.46 6.25
N SER A 95 -2.55 -7.83 7.09
CA SER A 95 -2.20 -7.52 8.48
C SER A 95 -1.82 -8.76 9.29
N VAL A 96 -2.53 -9.87 9.08
CA VAL A 96 -2.33 -11.15 9.79
C VAL A 96 -1.06 -11.83 9.29
N THR A 97 -0.93 -12.00 7.98
CA THR A 97 0.16 -12.75 7.35
C THR A 97 1.48 -11.99 7.37
N CYS A 98 1.44 -10.66 7.20
CA CYS A 98 2.64 -9.87 6.98
C CYS A 98 3.22 -9.30 8.27
N LEU A 99 2.35 -8.76 9.13
CA LEU A 99 2.78 -8.19 10.40
C LEU A 99 2.82 -9.23 11.52
N GLY A 100 2.33 -10.46 11.28
CA GLY A 100 2.24 -11.52 12.28
C GLY A 100 1.37 -11.03 13.42
N THR A 101 0.11 -11.40 13.40
CA THR A 101 -0.94 -10.85 14.25
C THR A 101 -0.46 -10.47 15.66
N LEU A 102 -0.70 -9.20 16.01
CA LEU A 102 -0.96 -8.72 17.36
C LEU A 102 -2.21 -9.44 17.92
N GLU A 103 -2.21 -10.77 18.02
CA GLU A 103 -3.20 -11.47 18.85
C GLU A 103 -2.76 -11.32 20.30
N ARG A 104 -3.16 -10.22 20.93
CA ARG A 104 -3.37 -10.24 22.37
C ARG A 104 -4.87 -10.42 22.63
N ARG A 105 -5.17 -11.65 23.03
CA ARG A 105 -6.30 -12.14 23.85
C ARG A 105 -7.65 -12.29 23.17
#